data_AF-A0A1T5D136-F1
#
_entry.id   AF-A0A1T5D136-F1
#
_cell.length_a   1.000
_cell.length_b   1.000
_cell.length_c   1.000
_cell.angle_alpha   90.00
_cell.angle_beta   90.00
_cell.angle_gamma   90.00
#
_symmetry.space_group_name_H-M   'P 1'
#
loop_
_entity.id
_entity.type
_entity.pdbx_description
1 polymer ?
#
loop_
_entity_poly.entity_id
_entity_poly.type
_entity_poly.pdbx_seq_one_letter_code
_entity_poly.pdbx_strand_id
1 'polypeptide(L)'
;MITKTLKSVAFLGIFLFMVSCGETTDTVESGTYQGTIEEVEASKDEIYVKTDDNKTLELYFKENTELTRNGSTVEFSELKEGQKVEVEVEKVGKRLDPISVKIME
;
A
#
# COMPACT_ATOMS: atom_id res chain seq x y z
N MET A 1 64.59 17.65 39.46
CA MET A 1 64.78 17.75 38.00
C MET A 1 63.63 17.01 37.32
N ILE A 2 62.74 17.73 36.62
CA ILE A 2 62.55 17.69 35.14
C ILE A 2 61.72 16.45 34.73
N THR A 3 60.54 16.48 34.09
CA THR A 3 59.63 17.50 33.52
C THR A 3 58.30 16.79 33.14
N LYS A 4 57.19 17.57 33.11
CA LYS A 4 55.94 17.26 32.38
C LYS A 4 56.20 16.94 30.90
N THR A 5 55.34 16.12 30.28
CA THR A 5 54.69 16.47 28.99
C THR A 5 53.46 15.61 28.70
N LEU A 6 52.38 16.33 28.41
CA LEU A 6 51.11 15.94 27.82
C LEU A 6 51.27 15.66 26.31
N LYS A 7 50.60 14.64 25.76
CA LYS A 7 50.17 14.63 24.35
C LYS A 7 48.81 13.95 24.20
N SER A 8 47.80 14.77 23.91
CA SER A 8 46.53 14.36 23.32
C SER A 8 46.74 13.68 21.97
N VAL A 9 46.02 12.60 21.70
CA VAL A 9 45.58 12.25 20.36
C VAL A 9 44.12 11.83 20.46
N ALA A 10 43.24 12.73 20.01
CA ALA A 10 41.88 12.40 19.64
C ALA A 10 41.95 11.58 18.34
N PHE A 11 41.27 10.44 18.28
CA PHE A 11 40.86 9.86 17.01
C PHE A 11 39.39 9.44 17.08
N LEU A 12 38.61 10.29 16.43
CA LEU A 12 37.21 10.22 16.08
C LEU A 12 36.92 8.85 15.43
N GLY A 13 36.11 8.03 16.11
CA GLY A 13 35.65 6.73 15.61
C GLY A 13 34.14 6.62 15.64
N ILE A 14 33.44 7.63 15.10
CA ILE A 14 32.01 7.51 14.82
C ILE A 14 31.90 6.64 13.56
N PHE A 15 31.79 5.33 13.75
CA PHE A 15 31.27 4.43 12.72
C PHE A 15 29.82 4.17 13.09
N LEU A 16 29.00 5.21 12.89
CA LEU A 16 27.55 5.05 12.84
C LEU A 16 27.27 4.18 11.63
N PHE A 17 27.00 2.90 11.92
CA PHE A 17 26.39 1.95 11.00
C PHE A 17 25.10 2.56 10.45
N MET A 18 25.21 3.25 9.32
CA MET A 18 24.09 3.55 8.44
C MET A 18 23.70 2.23 7.76
N VAL A 19 23.11 1.31 8.54
CA VAL A 19 22.22 0.30 7.95
C VAL A 19 20.97 1.07 7.58
N SER A 20 21.03 1.72 6.42
CA SER A 20 19.84 2.10 5.69
C SER A 20 19.15 0.78 5.39
N CYS A 21 18.16 0.45 6.22
CA CYS A 21 17.21 -0.60 5.93
C CYS A 21 16.47 -0.11 4.69
N GLY A 22 16.96 -0.51 3.51
CA GLY A 22 16.21 -0.42 2.27
C GLY A 22 15.06 -1.42 2.37
N GLU A 23 14.07 -1.11 3.19
CA GLU A 23 12.79 -1.79 3.13
C GLU A 23 12.21 -1.43 1.76
N THR A 24 12.38 -2.33 0.81
CA THR A 24 11.56 -2.34 -0.39
C THR A 24 10.13 -2.58 0.08
N THR A 25 9.38 -1.49 0.30
CA THR A 25 7.92 -1.58 0.30
C THR A 25 7.56 -2.27 -1.00
N ASP A 26 7.03 -3.49 -0.94
CA ASP A 26 6.63 -4.28 -2.09
C ASP A 26 5.58 -3.44 -2.84
N THR A 27 6.01 -2.76 -3.90
CA THR A 27 5.12 -1.89 -4.64
C THR A 27 4.25 -2.77 -5.50
N VAL A 28 2.95 -2.73 -5.29
CA VAL A 28 2.00 -3.39 -6.17
C VAL A 28 2.03 -2.71 -7.53
N GLU A 29 1.98 -3.50 -8.59
CA GLU A 29 1.97 -3.02 -9.98
C GLU A 29 0.53 -2.82 -10.47
N SER A 30 0.38 -2.14 -11.60
CA SER A 30 -0.92 -2.10 -12.30
C SER A 30 -1.34 -3.51 -12.73
N GLY A 31 -2.64 -3.77 -12.78
CA GLY A 31 -3.16 -5.03 -13.27
C GLY A 31 -4.51 -5.38 -12.69
N THR A 32 -4.93 -6.62 -12.92
CA THR A 32 -6.17 -7.18 -12.40
C THR A 32 -5.85 -8.15 -11.26
N TYR A 33 -6.55 -8.00 -10.15
CA TYR A 33 -6.38 -8.80 -8.94
C TYR A 33 -7.74 -9.34 -8.49
N GLN A 34 -7.74 -10.57 -7.98
CA GLN A 34 -8.88 -11.10 -7.24
C GLN A 34 -8.56 -11.11 -5.76
N GLY A 35 -9.58 -10.87 -4.95
CA GLY A 35 -9.42 -10.79 -3.51
C GLY A 35 -10.71 -10.69 -2.74
N THR A 36 -10.56 -10.43 -1.46
CA THR A 36 -11.66 -10.26 -0.49
C THR A 36 -11.56 -8.87 0.12
N ILE A 37 -12.68 -8.17 0.25
CA ILE A 37 -12.73 -6.88 0.94
C ILE A 37 -12.47 -7.10 2.43
N GLU A 38 -11.40 -6.55 2.97
CA GLU A 38 -11.07 -6.55 4.40
C GLU A 38 -11.80 -5.44 5.15
N GLU A 39 -11.94 -4.26 4.54
CA GLU A 39 -12.53 -3.07 5.17
C GLU A 39 -13.17 -2.16 4.11
N VAL A 40 -14.28 -1.51 4.48
CA VAL A 40 -14.97 -0.48 3.69
C VAL A 40 -15.06 0.81 4.51
N GLU A 41 -14.30 1.83 4.10
CA GLU A 41 -14.31 3.15 4.73
C GLU A 41 -15.19 4.10 3.92
N ALA A 42 -16.51 3.98 4.12
CA ALA A 42 -17.52 4.72 3.36
C ALA A 42 -17.41 6.26 3.51
N SER A 43 -16.76 6.76 4.57
CA SER A 43 -16.56 8.21 4.74
C SER A 43 -15.52 8.80 3.77
N LYS A 44 -14.72 7.95 3.12
CA LYS A 44 -13.63 8.31 2.21
C LYS A 44 -13.75 7.70 0.81
N ASP A 45 -14.82 6.95 0.54
CA ASP A 45 -14.99 6.16 -0.68
C ASP A 45 -13.78 5.23 -0.93
N GLU A 46 -13.35 4.55 0.13
CA GLU A 46 -12.12 3.75 0.15
C GLU A 46 -12.42 2.30 0.58
N ILE A 47 -11.75 1.34 -0.06
CA ILE A 47 -11.77 -0.06 0.35
C ILE A 47 -10.36 -0.64 0.48
N TYR A 48 -10.22 -1.63 1.35
CA TYR A 48 -9.02 -2.45 1.49
C TYR A 48 -9.31 -3.85 0.98
N VAL A 49 -8.53 -4.33 0.00
CA VAL A 49 -8.74 -5.64 -0.62
C VAL A 49 -7.54 -6.54 -0.34
N LYS A 50 -7.77 -7.66 0.35
CA LYS A 50 -6.79 -8.74 0.47
C LYS A 50 -6.82 -9.58 -0.79
N THR A 51 -5.75 -9.51 -1.56
CA THR A 51 -5.56 -10.32 -2.76
C THR A 51 -5.16 -11.75 -2.40
N ASP A 52 -5.38 -12.66 -3.34
CA ASP A 52 -5.06 -14.09 -3.17
C ASP A 52 -3.55 -14.36 -2.94
N ASP A 53 -2.67 -13.44 -3.32
CA ASP A 53 -1.22 -13.50 -3.05
C ASP A 53 -0.83 -12.89 -1.68
N ASN A 54 -1.83 -12.60 -0.83
CA ASN A 54 -1.74 -12.00 0.49
C ASN A 54 -1.26 -10.54 0.53
N LYS A 55 -1.27 -9.80 -0.59
CA LYS A 55 -1.09 -8.34 -0.56
C LYS A 55 -2.40 -7.63 -0.20
N THR A 56 -2.32 -6.53 0.51
CA THR A 56 -3.47 -5.66 0.78
C THR A 56 -3.40 -4.46 -0.17
N LEU A 57 -4.45 -4.25 -0.95
CA LEU A 57 -4.60 -3.11 -1.85
C LEU A 57 -5.46 -2.05 -1.17
N GLU A 58 -4.95 -0.83 -1.08
CA GLU A 58 -5.67 0.36 -0.61
C GLU A 58 -6.21 1.10 -1.83
N LEU A 59 -7.53 1.11 -2.00
CA LEU A 59 -8.19 1.56 -3.24
C LEU A 59 -9.14 2.71 -2.97
N TYR A 60 -8.79 3.88 -3.50
CA TYR A 60 -9.60 5.10 -3.42
C TYR A 60 -10.48 5.21 -4.67
N PHE A 61 -11.80 5.13 -4.49
CA PHE A 61 -12.73 5.28 -5.59
C PHE A 61 -12.68 6.70 -6.14
N LYS A 62 -12.84 6.81 -7.46
CA LYS A 62 -13.02 8.07 -8.16
C LYS A 62 -14.33 8.06 -8.92
N GLU A 63 -14.76 9.22 -9.39
CA GLU A 63 -15.96 9.37 -10.22
C GLU A 63 -15.95 8.47 -11.48
N ASN A 64 -14.76 8.09 -11.98
CA ASN A 64 -14.61 7.24 -13.15
C ASN A 64 -14.31 5.76 -12.83
N THR A 65 -14.34 5.35 -11.55
CA THR A 65 -14.20 3.95 -11.16
C THR A 65 -15.50 3.21 -11.43
N GLU A 66 -15.47 2.15 -12.23
CA GLU A 66 -16.65 1.35 -12.52
C GLU A 66 -16.90 0.31 -11.43
N LEU A 67 -18.05 0.37 -10.76
CA LEU A 67 -18.48 -0.63 -9.78
C LEU A 67 -19.63 -1.46 -10.32
N THR A 68 -19.45 -2.78 -10.42
CA THR A 68 -20.46 -3.68 -10.98
C THR A 68 -20.73 -4.91 -10.12
N ARG A 69 -21.97 -5.41 -10.19
CA ARG A 69 -22.36 -6.74 -9.71
C ARG A 69 -23.19 -7.42 -10.79
N ASN A 70 -22.81 -8.64 -11.17
CA ASN A 70 -23.49 -9.41 -12.23
C ASN A 70 -23.65 -8.64 -13.57
N GLY A 71 -22.67 -7.79 -13.90
CA GLY A 71 -22.67 -6.99 -15.13
C GLY A 71 -23.51 -5.71 -15.09
N SER A 72 -24.19 -5.43 -13.99
CA SER A 72 -24.92 -4.18 -13.77
C SER A 72 -24.12 -3.24 -12.88
N THR A 73 -24.15 -1.93 -13.17
CA THR A 73 -23.59 -0.89 -12.30
C THR A 73 -24.35 -0.85 -10.98
N VAL A 74 -23.61 -0.70 -9.87
CA VAL A 74 -24.18 -0.58 -8.53
C VAL A 74 -23.52 0.55 -7.74
N GLU A 75 -24.18 0.99 -6.68
CA GLU A 75 -23.70 2.05 -5.79
C GLU A 75 -22.58 1.56 -4.86
N PHE A 76 -21.74 2.48 -4.39
CA PHE A 76 -20.66 2.15 -3.43
C PHE A 76 -21.16 1.46 -2.16
N SER A 77 -22.37 1.82 -1.70
CA SER A 77 -23.02 1.23 -0.52
C SER A 77 -23.32 -0.28 -0.64
N GLU A 78 -23.20 -0.84 -1.84
CA GLU A 78 -23.33 -2.28 -2.06
C GLU A 78 -22.08 -3.07 -1.66
N LEU A 79 -20.94 -2.40 -1.44
CA LEU A 79 -19.70 -2.99 -0.96
C LEU A 79 -19.77 -3.30 0.54
N LYS A 80 -19.30 -4.50 0.91
CA LYS A 80 -19.27 -4.97 2.30
C LYS A 80 -17.98 -5.74 2.56
N GLU A 81 -17.55 -5.76 3.81
CA GLU A 81 -16.47 -6.64 4.26
C GLU A 81 -16.81 -8.11 3.97
N GLY A 82 -15.79 -8.88 3.60
CA GLY A 82 -15.90 -10.30 3.27
C GLY A 82 -16.36 -10.61 1.84
N GLN A 83 -16.76 -9.62 1.05
CA GLN A 83 -17.16 -9.86 -0.34
C GLN A 83 -15.96 -10.18 -1.22
N LYS A 84 -16.15 -11.10 -2.17
CA LYS A 84 -15.16 -11.39 -3.21
C LYS A 84 -15.28 -10.40 -4.36
N VAL A 85 -14.14 -9.85 -4.75
CA VAL A 85 -14.05 -8.87 -5.83
C VAL A 85 -12.91 -9.19 -6.80
N GLU A 86 -13.12 -8.82 -8.06
CA GLU A 86 -12.06 -8.62 -9.05
C GLU A 86 -11.86 -7.11 -9.22
N VAL A 87 -10.62 -6.64 -9.11
CA VAL A 87 -10.27 -5.22 -9.22
C VAL A 87 -9.22 -5.02 -10.30
N GLU A 88 -9.44 -4.06 -11.19
CA GLU A 88 -8.43 -3.59 -12.12
C GLU A 88 -7.90 -2.24 -11.63
N VAL A 89 -6.58 -2.13 -11.51
CA VAL A 89 -5.93 -0.97 -10.90
C VAL A 89 -4.79 -0.44 -11.78
N GLU A 90 -4.62 0.88 -11.75
CA GLU A 90 -3.48 1.58 -12.35
C GLU A 90 -2.60 2.19 -11.27
N LYS A 91 -1.29 1.91 -11.32
CA LYS A 91 -0.30 2.54 -10.47
C LYS A 91 -0.01 3.96 -10.93
N VAL A 92 -0.40 4.94 -10.10
CA VAL A 92 -0.13 6.36 -10.33
C VAL A 92 0.84 6.87 -9.26
N GLY A 93 2.13 6.91 -9.61
CA GLY A 93 3.20 7.27 -8.69
C GLY A 93 3.37 6.23 -7.58
N LYS A 94 2.84 6.53 -6.39
CA LYS A 94 2.88 5.63 -5.21
C LYS A 94 1.51 5.09 -4.81
N ARG A 95 0.44 5.44 -5.52
CA ARG A 95 -0.95 5.03 -5.24
C ARG A 95 -1.45 4.08 -6.32
N LEU A 96 -2.42 3.24 -5.97
CA LEU A 96 -3.22 2.46 -6.91
C LEU A 96 -4.57 3.13 -7.10
N ASP A 97 -4.91 3.42 -8.34
CA ASP A 97 -6.20 3.99 -8.72
C ASP A 97 -7.07 2.86 -9.31
N PRO A 98 -8.22 2.54 -8.70
CA PRO A 98 -9.11 1.52 -9.24
C PRO A 98 -9.78 2.04 -10.52
N ILE A 99 -9.61 1.28 -11.61
CA ILE A 99 -10.33 1.46 -12.86
C ILE A 99 -11.69 0.78 -12.76
N SER A 100 -11.71 -0.47 -12.30
CA SER A 100 -12.93 -1.25 -12.15
C SER A 100 -12.90 -2.11 -10.89
N VAL A 101 -14.08 -2.29 -10.29
CA VAL A 101 -14.33 -3.19 -9.17
C VAL A 101 -15.58 -4.00 -9.49
N LYS A 102 -15.44 -5.32 -9.51
CA LYS A 102 -16.51 -6.26 -9.83
C LYS A 102 -16.77 -7.19 -8.67
N ILE A 103 -17.99 -7.13 -8.13
CA ILE A 103 -18.46 -8.04 -7.09
C ILE A 103 -18.80 -9.39 -7.74
N MET A 104 -18.21 -10.46 -7.22
CA MET A 104 -18.21 -11.79 -7.85
C MET A 104 -19.33 -12.73 -7.37
N GLU A 105 -20.27 -12.25 -6.56
CA GLU A 105 -21.35 -13.02 -5.93
C GLU A 105 -22.76 -12.49 -6.27
#